data_AF-A0A917A280-F1
#
_entry.id   AF-A0A917A280-F1
#
_cell.length_a   1.000
_cell.length_b   1.000
_cell.length_c   1.000
_cell.angle_alpha   90.00
_cell.angle_beta   90.00
_cell.angle_gamma   90.00
#
_symmetry.space_group_name_H-M   'P 1'
#
loop_
_entity.id
_entity.type
_entity.pdbx_description
1 polymer ?
#
loop_
_entity_poly.entity_id
_entity_poly.type
_entity_poly.pdbx_seq_one_letter_code
_entity_poly.pdbx_strand_id
1 'polypeptide(L)'
;MYKDIFSNPEFDKRFNRLKESIKSYLSGIDYDTEDLEINNLIGWHTLNKERRIYVNDKCPSDIRVPITELIKKKFPNPNNSK
;
A
#
# COMPACT_ATOMS: atom_id res chain seq x y z
N MET A 1 26.14 0.76 11.59
CA MET A 1 24.87 1.42 11.21
C MET A 1 24.75 1.40 9.70
N TYR A 2 24.07 0.42 9.13
CA TYR A 2 23.78 0.39 7.68
C TYR A 2 22.71 1.45 7.41
N LYS A 3 23.12 2.62 6.93
CA LYS A 3 22.21 3.61 6.35
C LYS A 3 21.59 2.96 5.11
N ASP A 4 20.27 2.82 5.10
CA ASP A 4 19.46 2.44 3.94
C ASP A 4 19.84 3.26 2.69
N ILE A 5 20.79 2.74 1.91
CA ILE A 5 21.20 3.28 0.60
C ILE A 5 20.09 3.06 -0.45
N PHE A 6 18.99 2.42 -0.06
CA PHE A 6 17.80 2.23 -0.85
C PHE A 6 16.68 3.22 -0.49
N SER A 7 16.88 4.26 0.31
CA SER A 7 15.80 5.21 0.57
C SER A 7 15.49 6.01 -0.70
N ASN A 8 14.44 5.60 -1.43
CA ASN A 8 13.90 6.35 -2.56
C ASN A 8 12.84 7.29 -1.97
N PRO A 9 13.17 8.56 -1.70
CA PRO A 9 12.28 9.48 -0.99
C PRO A 9 10.98 9.72 -1.76
N GLU A 10 10.98 9.54 -3.08
CA GLU A 10 9.77 9.63 -3.88
C GLU A 10 8.84 8.44 -3.63
N PHE A 11 9.39 7.23 -3.53
CA PHE A 11 8.61 6.06 -3.16
C PHE A 11 8.00 6.23 -1.77
N ASP A 12 8.81 6.63 -0.77
CA ASP A 12 8.32 6.84 0.59
C ASP A 12 7.19 7.89 0.66
N LYS A 13 7.33 9.01 -0.06
CA LYS A 13 6.26 10.01 -0.18
C LYS A 13 5.00 9.42 -0.82
N ARG A 14 5.12 8.68 -1.93
CA ARG A 14 3.96 8.06 -2.60
C ARG A 14 3.33 6.98 -1.75
N PHE A 15 4.12 6.20 -1.02
CA PHE A 15 3.68 5.14 -0.13
C PHE A 15 2.95 5.70 1.08
N ASN A 16 3.49 6.75 1.72
CA ASN A 16 2.78 7.44 2.81
C ASN A 16 1.45 8.05 2.33
N ARG A 17 1.41 8.69 1.16
CA ARG A 17 0.14 9.18 0.60
C ARG A 17 -0.88 8.07 0.32
N LEU A 18 -0.41 6.89 -0.08
CA LEU A 18 -1.27 5.72 -0.24
C LEU A 18 -1.83 5.26 1.11
N LYS A 19 -1.00 5.19 2.16
CA LYS A 19 -1.46 4.87 3.53
C LYS A 19 -2.52 5.86 4.00
N GLU A 20 -2.29 7.15 3.80
CA GLU A 20 -3.28 8.19 4.14
C GLU A 20 -4.58 8.03 3.36
N SER A 21 -4.49 7.68 2.07
CA SER A 21 -5.69 7.42 1.24
C SER A 21 -6.48 6.21 1.75
N ILE A 22 -5.80 5.15 2.17
CA ILE A 22 -6.43 3.97 2.77
C ILE A 22 -7.05 4.33 4.11
N LYS A 23 -6.33 5.07 4.97
CA LYS A 23 -6.86 5.55 6.26
C LYS A 23 -8.13 6.37 6.08
N SER A 24 -8.12 7.30 5.12
CA SER A 24 -9.27 8.13 4.80
C SER A 24 -10.44 7.31 4.27
N TYR A 25 -10.18 6.27 3.47
CA TYR A 25 -11.22 5.36 3.00
C TYR A 25 -11.85 4.59 4.15
N LEU A 26 -11.03 3.96 5.01
CA LEU A 26 -11.48 3.19 6.17
C LEU A 26 -12.27 4.06 7.15
N SER A 27 -11.80 5.28 7.43
CA SER A 27 -12.54 6.25 8.23
C SER A 27 -13.86 6.68 7.59
N GLY A 28 -13.96 6.69 6.24
CA GLY A 28 -15.17 7.07 5.53
C GLY A 28 -16.25 5.99 5.51
N ILE A 29 -15.88 4.73 5.70
CA ILE A 29 -16.80 3.60 5.82
C ILE A 29 -17.03 3.17 7.29
N ASP A 30 -16.61 4.00 8.25
CA ASP A 30 -16.66 3.72 9.69
C ASP A 30 -16.02 2.36 10.05
N TYR A 31 -14.94 2.01 9.33
CA TYR A 31 -14.25 0.75 9.55
C TYR A 31 -13.36 0.86 10.78
N ASP A 32 -13.65 0.03 11.77
CA ASP A 32 -12.88 -0.03 13.00
C ASP A 32 -11.42 -0.40 12.69
N THR A 33 -10.53 0.56 12.94
CA THR A 33 -9.08 0.42 12.71
C THR A 33 -8.31 0.43 14.03
N GLU A 34 -8.98 0.31 15.19
CA GLU A 34 -8.32 0.41 16.50
C GLU A 34 -7.19 -0.63 16.66
N ASP A 35 -7.32 -1.80 16.02
CA ASP A 35 -6.31 -2.88 16.03
C ASP A 35 -5.59 -3.09 14.68
N LEU A 36 -6.01 -2.40 13.61
CA LEU A 36 -5.48 -2.61 12.26
C LEU A 36 -4.47 -1.53 11.87
N GLU A 37 -3.20 -1.80 12.13
CA GLU A 37 -2.13 -0.98 11.56
C GLU A 37 -2.15 -1.07 10.02
N ILE A 38 -2.09 0.07 9.33
CA ILE A 38 -2.04 0.10 7.85
C ILE A 38 -0.84 -0.68 7.30
N ASN A 39 0.26 -0.76 8.07
CA ASN A 39 1.42 -1.58 7.72
C ASN A 39 1.10 -3.09 7.67
N ASN A 40 0.05 -3.53 8.39
CA ASN A 40 -0.47 -4.90 8.31
C ASN A 40 -1.41 -5.10 7.12
N LEU A 41 -2.01 -4.04 6.57
CA LEU A 41 -2.91 -4.11 5.42
C LEU A 41 -2.16 -4.18 4.09
N ILE A 42 -1.06 -3.44 3.96
CA ILE A 42 -0.30 -3.35 2.71
C ILE A 42 1.18 -3.63 2.93
N GLY A 43 1.76 -4.41 2.02
CA GLY A 43 3.18 -4.70 1.97
C GLY A 43 3.79 -4.15 0.69
N TRP A 44 5.12 -4.08 0.67
CA TRP A 44 5.85 -3.83 -0.56
C TRP A 44 7.08 -4.73 -0.64
N HIS A 45 7.44 -5.09 -1.86
CA HIS A 45 8.64 -5.85 -2.14
C HIS A 45 9.33 -5.26 -3.37
N THR A 46 10.63 -5.49 -3.47
CA THR A 46 11.40 -5.08 -4.64
C THR A 46 11.62 -6.29 -5.52
N LEU A 47 11.15 -6.23 -6.76
CA LEU A 47 11.34 -7.26 -7.78
C LEU A 47 11.98 -6.60 -9.00
N ASN A 48 13.12 -7.10 -9.47
CA ASN A 48 13.81 -6.56 -10.66
C ASN A 48 14.04 -5.03 -10.63
N LYS A 49 14.42 -4.47 -9.47
CA LYS A 49 14.58 -3.02 -9.21
C LYS A 49 13.28 -2.20 -9.23
N GLU A 50 12.12 -2.82 -9.45
CA GLU A 50 10.82 -2.20 -9.32
C GLU A 50 10.23 -2.47 -7.93
N ARG A 51 9.69 -1.44 -7.28
CA ARG A 51 8.94 -1.61 -6.04
C ARG A 51 7.49 -1.86 -6.35
N ARG A 52 6.99 -3.01 -5.90
CA ARG A 52 5.60 -3.40 -6.05
C ARG A 52 4.94 -3.41 -4.68
N ILE A 53 3.77 -2.80 -4.61
CA ILE A 53 2.93 -2.77 -3.42
C ILE A 53 1.81 -3.76 -3.63
N TYR A 54 1.48 -4.50 -2.58
CA TYR A 54 0.45 -5.51 -2.59
C TYR A 54 -0.35 -5.44 -1.29
N VAL A 55 -1.55 -5.99 -1.33
CA VAL A 55 -2.37 -6.17 -0.13
C VAL A 55 -1.87 -7.40 0.61
N ASN A 56 -1.60 -7.25 1.90
CA ASN A 56 -1.12 -8.31 2.76
C ASN A 56 -2.25 -9.30 3.08
N ASP A 57 -1.93 -10.52 3.48
CA ASP A 57 -2.94 -11.53 3.81
C ASP A 57 -3.70 -11.25 5.11
N LYS A 58 -3.14 -10.40 5.97
CA LYS A 58 -3.84 -9.84 7.13
C LYS A 58 -4.93 -8.83 6.75
N CYS A 59 -5.01 -8.41 5.48
CA CYS A 59 -6.05 -7.51 5.04
C CYS A 59 -7.42 -8.25 4.98
N PRO A 60 -8.43 -7.76 5.70
CA PRO A 60 -9.79 -8.29 5.65
C PRO A 60 -10.34 -8.31 4.23
N SER A 61 -11.07 -9.38 3.89
CA SER A 61 -11.59 -9.61 2.54
C SER A 61 -12.51 -8.48 2.06
N ASP A 62 -13.30 -7.88 2.96
CA ASP A 62 -14.23 -6.80 2.68
C ASP A 62 -13.54 -5.54 2.11
N ILE A 63 -12.35 -5.23 2.62
CA ILE A 63 -11.56 -4.06 2.23
C ILE A 63 -10.39 -4.41 1.29
N ARG A 64 -10.14 -5.70 1.03
CA ARG A 64 -9.04 -6.17 0.17
C ARG A 64 -9.17 -5.67 -1.26
N VAL A 65 -10.38 -5.74 -1.84
CA VAL A 65 -10.66 -5.25 -3.20
C VAL A 65 -10.46 -3.73 -3.30
N PRO A 66 -11.13 -2.89 -2.49
CA PRO A 66 -10.96 -1.44 -2.59
C PRO A 66 -9.54 -0.97 -2.29
N ILE A 67 -8.82 -1.61 -1.35
CA ILE A 67 -7.40 -1.30 -1.10
C ILE A 67 -6.54 -1.68 -2.30
N THR A 68 -6.80 -2.81 -2.95
CA THR A 68 -6.10 -3.22 -4.19
C THR A 68 -6.30 -2.18 -5.29
N GLU A 69 -7.51 -1.65 -5.45
CA GLU A 69 -7.81 -0.60 -6.42
C GLU A 69 -7.05 0.71 -6.11
N LEU A 70 -7.03 1.12 -4.85
CA LEU A 70 -6.25 2.29 -4.39
C LEU A 70 -4.76 2.12 -4.70
N ILE A 71 -4.20 0.93 -4.47
CA ILE A 71 -2.81 0.61 -4.82
C ILE A 71 -2.61 0.75 -6.32
N LYS A 72 -3.43 0.10 -7.15
CA LYS A 72 -3.31 0.16 -8.62
C LYS A 72 -3.42 1.59 -9.16
N LYS A 73 -4.27 2.42 -8.56
CA LYS A 73 -4.43 3.83 -8.95
C LYS A 73 -3.18 4.68 -8.63
N LYS A 74 -2.52 4.42 -7.49
CA LYS A 74 -1.32 5.16 -7.06
C LYS A 74 -0.02 4.59 -7.63
N PHE A 75 0.02 3.29 -7.84
CA PHE A 75 1.15 2.50 -8.33
C PHE A 75 0.67 1.58 -9.45
N PRO A 76 0.36 2.14 -10.63
CA PRO A 76 -0.05 1.36 -11.77
C PRO A 76 1.08 0.39 -12.14
N ASN A 77 0.79 -0.91 -12.10
CA ASN A 77 1.74 -1.92 -12.53
C ASN A 77 1.82 -1.86 -14.07
N PRO A 78 2.99 -1.63 -14.68
CA PRO A 78 3.10 -1.50 -16.13
C PRO A 78 2.71 -2.77 -16.90
N ASN A 79 2.59 -3.92 -16.23
CA ASN A 79 2.22 -5.21 -16.83
C ASN A 79 0.70 -5.51 -16.88
N ASN A 80 -0.19 -4.56 -16.59
CA ASN A 80 -1.64 -4.73 -16.80
C ASN A 80 -2.13 -4.23 -18.18
N SER A 81 -1.24 -4.11 -19.15
CA SER A 81 -1.61 -4.13 -20.57
C SER A 81 -1.51 -5.57 -21.05
N LYS A 82 -2.61 -6.32 -20.97
CA LYS A 82 -2.77 -7.59 -21.68
C LYS A 82 -3.97 -7.47 -22.62
#